data_AF-A0A534AJ15-F1
#
_entry.id   AF-A0A534AJ15-F1
#
_cell.length_a   1.000
_cell.length_b   1.000
_cell.length_c   1.000
_cell.angle_alpha   90.00
_cell.angle_beta   90.00
_cell.angle_gamma   90.00
#
_symmetry.space_group_name_H-M   'P 1'
#
loop_
_entity.id
_entity.type
_entity.pdbx_description
1 polymer ?
#
loop_
_entity_poly.entity_id
_entity_poly.type
_entity_poly.pdbx_seq_one_letter_code
_entity_poly.pdbx_strand_id
1 'polypeptide(L)'
;MIRLEGRAVIYGEVWFDEEPPAHAGVDIIEYRCRPNPIANARTATFLSLQTDLTAPPEAIVGGFHGGCRYLVRRAEARDGLRHEVIRDAGDRLDEFADFFDDFARQKALWLADRHWLSRVAVEGQLVLSCASRGSEPLVWHAHLRSGRTVRLAYSASCFRGMESGYRSLVGRANRWLHWHDMLH
;
A
#
# COMPACT_ATOMS: atom_id res chain seq x y z
N MET A 1 -9.76 13.13 5.57
CA MET A 1 -10.46 13.37 4.29
C MET A 1 -9.44 13.92 3.32
N ILE A 2 -9.21 13.23 2.22
CA ILE A 2 -8.26 13.63 1.18
C ILE A 2 -8.98 14.56 0.20
N ARG A 3 -8.47 15.78 0.06
CA ARG A 3 -9.00 16.74 -0.93
C ARG A 3 -8.25 16.59 -2.26
N LEU A 4 -8.99 16.37 -3.34
CA LEU A 4 -8.48 16.24 -4.71
C LEU A 4 -9.09 17.34 -5.59
N GLU A 5 -8.22 18.09 -6.27
CA GLU A 5 -8.64 19.17 -7.16
C GLU A 5 -8.80 18.62 -8.58
N GLY A 6 -10.05 18.41 -8.99
CA GLY A 6 -10.37 18.09 -10.37
C GLY A 6 -10.36 19.33 -11.26
N ARG A 7 -10.55 19.12 -12.56
CA ARG A 7 -10.57 20.22 -13.55
C ARG A 7 -11.74 21.20 -13.37
N ALA A 8 -12.87 20.72 -12.86
CA ALA A 8 -14.10 21.51 -12.73
C ALA A 8 -14.80 21.36 -11.38
N VAL A 9 -14.45 20.33 -10.62
CA VAL A 9 -15.03 20.00 -9.32
C VAL A 9 -13.93 19.57 -8.36
N ILE A 10 -14.17 19.81 -7.08
CA ILE A 10 -13.30 19.40 -5.99
C ILE A 10 -13.93 18.19 -5.30
N TYR A 11 -13.13 17.14 -5.15
CA TYR A 11 -13.53 15.91 -4.50
C TYR A 11 -12.98 15.86 -3.08
N GLY A 12 -13.79 15.35 -2.14
CA GLY A 12 -13.33 14.91 -0.83
C GLY A 12 -13.46 13.40 -0.73
N GLU A 13 -12.34 12.68 -0.64
CA GLU A 13 -12.36 11.25 -0.36
C GLU A 13 -12.32 10.98 1.15
N VAL A 14 -13.23 10.13 1.61
CA VAL A 14 -13.23 9.57 2.96
C VAL A 14 -13.18 8.04 2.87
N TRP A 15 -12.39 7.44 3.75
CA TRP A 15 -12.07 6.02 3.68
C TRP A 15 -12.63 5.23 4.88
N PHE A 16 -13.17 4.04 4.59
CA PHE A 16 -13.76 3.14 5.57
C PHE A 16 -14.88 3.78 6.39
N ASP A 17 -14.65 3.98 7.68
CA ASP A 17 -15.59 4.55 8.65
C ASP A 17 -15.32 6.04 8.91
N GLU A 18 -14.46 6.68 8.12
CA GLU A 18 -14.30 8.14 8.16
C GLU A 18 -15.62 8.83 7.80
N GLU A 19 -15.99 9.82 8.61
CA GLU A 19 -17.04 10.76 8.29
C GLU A 19 -16.44 12.07 7.76
N PRO A 20 -17.03 12.65 6.70
CA PRO A 20 -16.59 13.95 6.22
C PRO A 20 -16.93 15.04 7.25
N PRO A 21 -16.16 16.16 7.26
CA PRO A 21 -16.52 17.32 8.05
C PRO A 21 -17.90 17.86 7.64
N ALA A 22 -18.65 18.43 8.60
CA ALA A 22 -19.97 19.01 8.34
C ALA A 22 -19.95 20.03 7.20
N HIS A 23 -18.85 20.79 7.06
CA HIS A 23 -18.61 21.73 5.97
C HIS A 23 -17.30 21.36 5.27
N ALA A 24 -17.35 20.29 4.46
CA ALA A 24 -16.17 19.76 3.77
C ALA A 24 -15.59 20.71 2.70
N GLY A 25 -16.37 21.69 2.22
CA GLY A 25 -15.92 22.67 1.22
C GLY A 25 -15.53 22.03 -0.10
N VAL A 26 -16.17 20.92 -0.48
CA VAL A 26 -15.97 20.17 -1.72
C VAL A 26 -17.30 20.04 -2.45
N ASP A 27 -17.25 19.83 -3.76
CA ASP A 27 -18.44 19.66 -4.60
C ASP A 27 -18.99 18.24 -4.52
N ILE A 28 -18.10 17.26 -4.40
CA ILE A 28 -18.43 15.83 -4.37
C ILE A 28 -17.69 15.14 -3.24
N ILE A 29 -18.40 14.32 -2.46
CA ILE A 29 -17.81 13.44 -1.46
C ILE A 29 -17.79 12.01 -2.00
N GLU A 30 -16.61 11.39 -2.01
CA GLU A 30 -16.43 9.99 -2.38
C GLU A 30 -16.18 9.15 -1.13
N TYR A 31 -17.08 8.19 -0.89
CA TYR A 31 -16.93 7.21 0.18
C TYR A 31 -16.25 5.95 -0.35
N ARG A 32 -15.04 5.67 0.14
CA ARG A 32 -14.22 4.54 -0.31
C ARG A 32 -14.24 3.41 0.72
N CYS A 33 -14.51 2.19 0.27
CA CYS A 33 -14.48 0.98 1.12
C CYS A 33 -15.36 1.03 2.37
N ARG A 34 -16.51 1.72 2.30
CA ARG A 34 -17.47 1.77 3.40
C ARG A 34 -18.24 0.44 3.48
N PRO A 35 -18.46 -0.12 4.69
CA PRO A 35 -19.16 -1.40 4.85
C PRO A 35 -20.66 -1.29 4.49
N ASN A 36 -21.26 -0.12 4.69
CA ASN A 36 -22.68 0.13 4.45
C ASN A 36 -22.88 1.25 3.42
N PRO A 37 -23.88 1.12 2.52
CA PRO A 37 -24.22 2.17 1.58
C PRO A 37 -24.81 3.39 2.29
N ILE A 38 -24.65 4.56 1.66
CA ILE A 38 -25.22 5.82 2.14
C ILE A 38 -26.49 6.14 1.37
N ALA A 39 -27.50 6.63 2.08
CA ALA A 39 -28.74 7.08 1.46
C ALA A 39 -28.47 8.13 0.37
N ASN A 40 -29.11 7.97 -0.77
CA ASN A 40 -28.99 8.87 -1.93
C ASN A 40 -27.59 8.97 -2.57
N ALA A 41 -26.63 8.12 -2.19
CA ALA A 41 -25.35 8.00 -2.86
C ALA A 41 -25.40 6.96 -3.98
N ARG A 42 -24.62 7.18 -5.04
CA ARG A 42 -24.33 6.12 -6.04
C ARG A 42 -23.31 5.16 -5.43
N THR A 43 -23.66 3.89 -5.34
CA THR A 43 -22.83 2.87 -4.72
C THR A 43 -22.44 1.79 -5.72
N ALA A 44 -21.24 1.24 -5.55
CA ALA A 44 -20.74 0.09 -6.29
C ALA A 44 -20.14 -0.91 -5.30
N THR A 45 -20.47 -2.19 -5.45
CA THR A 45 -19.90 -3.25 -4.61
C THR A 45 -18.42 -3.41 -4.93
N PHE A 46 -17.60 -3.47 -3.88
CA PHE A 46 -16.17 -3.73 -3.97
C PHE A 46 -15.81 -4.89 -3.04
N LEU A 47 -15.12 -5.89 -3.56
CA LEU A 47 -14.64 -7.04 -2.79
C LEU A 47 -13.12 -6.90 -2.59
N SER A 48 -12.65 -7.20 -1.38
CA SER A 48 -11.23 -7.17 -1.02
C SER A 48 -10.89 -8.33 -0.10
N LEU A 49 -9.60 -8.66 -0.05
CA LEU A 49 -9.05 -9.49 1.02
C LEU A 49 -8.84 -8.62 2.26
N GLN A 50 -9.15 -9.18 3.43
CA GLN A 50 -8.97 -8.54 4.72
C GLN A 50 -8.21 -9.47 5.66
N THR A 51 -7.25 -8.92 6.39
CA THR A 51 -6.53 -9.60 7.46
C THR A 51 -6.79 -8.85 8.75
N ASP A 52 -7.20 -9.57 9.79
CA ASP A 52 -7.34 -9.01 11.12
C ASP A 52 -5.96 -8.89 11.79
N LEU A 53 -5.48 -7.66 11.91
CA LEU A 53 -4.18 -7.34 12.53
C LEU A 53 -4.27 -7.21 14.06
N THR A 54 -5.43 -7.42 14.67
CA THR A 54 -5.57 -7.45 16.14
C THR A 54 -5.16 -8.78 16.75
N ALA A 55 -5.07 -9.83 15.93
CA ALA A 55 -4.52 -11.11 16.32
C ALA A 55 -3.01 -10.99 16.60
N PRO A 56 -2.47 -11.81 17.51
CA PRO A 56 -1.05 -11.75 17.80
C PRO A 56 -0.22 -12.28 16.60
N PRO A 57 1.03 -11.82 16.42
CA PRO A 57 1.87 -12.14 15.26
C PRO A 57 1.93 -13.63 14.91
N GLU A 58 2.05 -14.50 15.90
CA GLU A 58 2.11 -15.95 15.74
C GLU A 58 0.83 -16.54 15.12
N ALA A 59 -0.33 -15.97 15.41
CA ALA A 59 -1.60 -16.39 14.84
C ALA A 59 -1.71 -15.93 13.37
N ILE A 60 -1.29 -14.69 13.08
CA ILE A 60 -1.28 -14.14 11.71
C ILE A 60 -0.38 -14.98 10.82
N VAL A 61 0.89 -15.18 11.21
CA VAL A 61 1.83 -15.97 10.41
C VAL A 61 1.40 -17.44 10.36
N GLY A 62 0.79 -17.98 11.42
CA GLY A 62 0.22 -19.33 11.45
C GLY A 62 -0.85 -19.54 10.38
N GLY A 63 -1.63 -18.51 10.06
CA GLY A 63 -2.64 -18.52 8.99
C GLY A 63 -2.08 -18.52 7.57
N PHE A 64 -0.80 -18.20 7.36
CA PHE A 64 -0.21 -18.23 6.03
C PHE A 64 -0.10 -19.67 5.50
N HIS A 65 -0.21 -19.84 4.17
CA HIS A 65 0.10 -21.12 3.55
C HIS A 65 1.53 -21.60 3.89
N GLY A 66 1.73 -22.89 4.13
CA GLY A 66 3.01 -23.43 4.62
C GLY A 66 4.23 -23.07 3.75
N GLY A 67 4.06 -23.05 2.42
CA GLY A 67 5.09 -22.58 1.50
C GLY A 67 5.41 -21.08 1.64
N CYS A 68 4.42 -20.24 1.94
CA CYS A 68 4.62 -18.82 2.20
C CYS A 68 5.43 -18.61 3.48
N ARG A 69 5.04 -19.28 4.57
CA ARG A 69 5.79 -19.24 5.85
C ARG A 69 7.26 -19.63 5.68
N TYR A 70 7.52 -20.70 4.93
CA TYR A 70 8.88 -21.13 4.64
C TYR A 70 9.69 -20.05 3.92
N LEU A 71 9.11 -19.39 2.91
CA LEU A 71 9.79 -18.36 2.13
C LEU A 71 10.06 -17.09 2.95
N VAL A 72 9.13 -16.67 3.81
CA VAL A 72 9.33 -15.53 4.74
C VAL A 72 10.48 -15.84 5.69
N ARG A 73 10.47 -17.00 6.37
CA ARG A 73 11.56 -17.42 7.26
C ARG A 73 12.90 -17.53 6.55
N ARG A 74 12.90 -17.99 5.30
CA ARG A 74 14.13 -18.08 4.48
C ARG A 74 14.67 -16.69 4.15
N ALA A 75 13.81 -15.74 3.81
CA ALA A 75 14.23 -14.35 3.57
C ALA A 75 14.90 -13.75 4.80
N GLU A 76 14.23 -13.86 5.94
CA GLU A 76 14.73 -13.36 7.22
C GLU A 76 16.10 -13.95 7.60
N ALA A 77 16.28 -15.26 7.42
CA ALA A 77 17.50 -15.94 7.83
C ALA A 77 18.66 -15.85 6.83
N ARG A 78 18.42 -15.58 5.54
CA ARG A 78 19.42 -15.82 4.49
C ARG A 78 19.58 -14.73 3.43
N ASP A 79 18.60 -13.86 3.25
CA ASP A 79 18.62 -12.93 2.11
C ASP A 79 19.23 -11.56 2.45
N GLY A 80 19.53 -11.30 3.73
CA GLY A 80 20.19 -10.06 4.18
C GLY A 80 19.37 -8.81 3.90
N LEU A 81 18.04 -8.93 4.03
CA LEU A 81 17.10 -7.86 3.74
C LEU A 81 17.04 -6.85 4.92
N ARG A 82 16.78 -5.59 4.58
CA ARG A 82 16.46 -4.52 5.53
C ARG A 82 15.04 -4.03 5.27
N HIS A 83 14.31 -3.78 6.35
CA HIS A 83 12.97 -3.20 6.33
C HIS A 83 13.08 -1.73 6.73
N GLU A 84 12.48 -0.87 5.94
CA GLU A 84 12.36 0.55 6.23
C GLU A 84 10.87 0.92 6.19
N VAL A 85 10.38 1.59 7.24
CA VAL A 85 9.05 2.19 7.30
C VAL A 85 9.21 3.69 7.26
N ILE A 86 8.63 4.33 6.25
CA ILE A 86 8.73 5.76 5.98
C ILE A 86 7.38 6.37 6.26
N ARG A 87 7.22 6.94 7.45
CA ARG A 87 5.96 7.58 7.90
C ARG A 87 5.78 8.96 7.27
N ASP A 88 6.87 9.69 7.12
CA ASP A 88 6.89 10.98 6.40
C ASP A 88 7.07 10.72 4.91
N ALA A 89 6.02 10.17 4.28
CA ALA A 89 6.06 9.66 2.92
C ALA A 89 6.40 10.73 1.85
N GLY A 90 6.18 12.02 2.16
CA GLY A 90 6.47 13.13 1.25
C GLY A 90 7.93 13.17 0.79
N ASP A 91 8.87 12.84 1.68
CA ASP A 91 10.32 12.93 1.41
C ASP A 91 10.82 11.85 0.43
N ARG A 92 10.06 10.77 0.25
CA ARG A 92 10.44 9.62 -0.59
C ARG A 92 9.42 9.33 -1.69
N LEU A 93 8.49 10.25 -1.92
CA LEU A 93 7.38 10.02 -2.83
C LEU A 93 7.83 9.83 -4.27
N ASP A 94 8.77 10.67 -4.74
CA ASP A 94 9.30 10.58 -6.10
C ASP A 94 10.07 9.29 -6.34
N GLU A 95 10.92 8.88 -5.38
CA GLU A 95 11.65 7.61 -5.44
C GLU A 95 10.70 6.42 -5.51
N PHE A 96 9.67 6.42 -4.67
CA PHE A 96 8.62 5.41 -4.70
C PHE A 96 7.89 5.39 -6.06
N ALA A 97 7.47 6.55 -6.55
CA ALA A 97 6.68 6.66 -7.77
C ALA A 97 7.47 6.22 -9.01
N ASP A 98 8.76 6.58 -9.08
CA ASP A 98 9.64 6.15 -10.17
C ASP A 98 9.86 4.64 -10.14
N PHE A 99 10.11 4.06 -8.95
CA PHE A 99 10.22 2.60 -8.79
C PHE A 99 8.91 1.88 -9.18
N PHE A 100 7.76 2.43 -8.78
CA PHE A 100 6.46 1.88 -9.14
C PHE A 100 6.20 1.97 -10.65
N ASP A 101 6.56 3.08 -11.29
CA ASP A 101 6.36 3.29 -12.72
C ASP A 101 7.13 2.28 -13.56
N ASP A 102 8.37 1.96 -13.17
CA ASP A 102 9.16 0.93 -13.83
C ASP A 102 8.50 -0.46 -13.71
N PHE A 103 7.96 -0.77 -12.53
CA PHE A 103 7.18 -1.98 -12.32
C PHE A 103 5.89 -1.99 -13.17
N ALA A 104 5.17 -0.88 -13.19
CA ALA A 104 3.89 -0.73 -13.89
C ALA A 104 4.07 -0.91 -15.40
N ARG A 105 5.11 -0.29 -15.98
CA ARG A 105 5.46 -0.44 -17.41
C ARG A 105 5.72 -1.90 -17.78
N GLN A 106 6.43 -2.66 -16.95
CA GLN A 106 6.67 -4.09 -17.20
C GLN A 106 5.39 -4.95 -17.16
N LYS A 107 4.30 -4.43 -16.57
CA LYS A 107 3.00 -5.10 -16.49
C LYS A 107 1.93 -4.46 -17.38
N ALA A 108 2.26 -3.40 -18.13
CA ALA A 108 1.29 -2.56 -18.84
C ALA A 108 0.15 -2.04 -17.93
N LEU A 109 0.50 -1.64 -16.70
CA LEU A 109 -0.41 -1.00 -15.75
C LEU A 109 -0.34 0.52 -15.86
N TRP A 110 -1.33 1.19 -15.27
CA TRP A 110 -1.26 2.62 -15.01
C TRP A 110 -0.07 2.96 -14.10
N LEU A 111 0.55 4.10 -14.39
CA LEU A 111 1.62 4.68 -13.59
C LEU A 111 1.11 5.12 -12.21
N ALA A 112 2.03 5.41 -11.29
CA ALA A 112 1.70 5.94 -9.98
C ALA A 112 0.94 7.26 -10.12
N ASP A 113 -0.19 7.37 -9.41
CA ASP A 113 -0.93 8.62 -9.32
C ASP A 113 -0.24 9.54 -8.31
N ARG A 114 0.78 10.26 -8.78
CA ARG A 114 1.57 11.19 -7.97
C ARG A 114 0.70 12.27 -7.34
N HIS A 115 -0.34 12.73 -8.03
CA HIS A 115 -1.25 13.73 -7.48
C HIS A 115 -1.99 13.15 -6.28
N TRP A 116 -2.66 12.01 -6.43
CA TRP A 116 -3.36 11.36 -5.32
C TRP A 116 -2.40 11.04 -4.16
N LEU A 117 -1.27 10.41 -4.44
CA LEU A 117 -0.28 10.06 -3.41
C LEU A 117 0.22 11.29 -2.63
N SER A 118 0.48 12.40 -3.32
CA SER A 118 0.89 13.65 -2.66
C SER A 118 -0.19 14.17 -1.72
N ARG A 119 -1.47 14.08 -2.11
CA ARG A 119 -2.59 14.53 -1.28
C ARG A 119 -2.78 13.63 -0.07
N VAL A 120 -2.63 12.31 -0.24
CA VAL A 120 -2.68 11.35 0.88
C VAL A 120 -1.53 11.57 1.86
N ALA A 121 -0.33 11.87 1.36
CA ALA A 121 0.83 12.18 2.18
C ALA A 121 0.65 13.48 2.99
N VAL A 122 0.12 14.54 2.35
CA VAL A 122 -0.18 15.83 3.03
C VAL A 122 -1.17 15.65 4.18
N GLU A 123 -2.17 14.77 4.03
CA GLU A 123 -3.12 14.45 5.10
C GLU A 123 -2.55 13.52 6.18
N GLY A 124 -1.27 13.12 6.07
CA GLY A 124 -0.62 12.19 7.01
C GLY A 124 -1.18 10.76 6.95
N GLN A 125 -1.83 10.40 5.85
CA GLN A 125 -2.51 9.11 5.68
C GLN A 125 -1.69 8.12 4.84
N LEU A 126 -0.53 8.52 4.31
CA LEU A 126 0.34 7.68 3.50
C LEU A 126 1.52 7.18 4.33
N VAL A 127 1.74 5.86 4.32
CA VAL A 127 2.95 5.23 4.85
C VAL A 127 3.60 4.43 3.74
N LEU A 128 4.88 4.65 3.50
CA LEU A 128 5.65 3.83 2.56
C LEU A 128 6.45 2.80 3.33
N SER A 129 6.70 1.66 2.71
CA SER A 129 7.65 0.70 3.22
C SER A 129 8.50 0.11 2.10
N CYS A 130 9.75 -0.20 2.43
CA CYS A 130 10.73 -0.70 1.49
C CYS A 130 11.43 -1.94 2.07
N ALA A 131 11.60 -2.96 1.24
CA ALA A 131 12.56 -4.03 1.47
C ALA A 131 13.76 -3.80 0.57
N SER A 132 14.93 -3.63 1.17
CA SER A 132 16.20 -3.41 0.46
C SER A 132 17.23 -4.46 0.80
N ARG A 133 18.23 -4.62 -0.06
CA ARG A 133 19.43 -5.42 0.21
C ARG A 133 20.65 -4.55 -0.03
N GLY A 134 21.45 -4.30 1.00
CA GLY A 134 22.51 -3.29 0.87
C GLY A 134 21.88 -1.89 0.79
N SER A 135 22.10 -1.21 -0.33
CA SER A 135 21.48 0.07 -0.72
C SER A 135 20.46 -0.09 -1.87
N GLU A 136 20.24 -1.32 -2.35
CA GLU A 136 19.37 -1.61 -3.49
C GLU A 136 17.93 -1.83 -2.99
N PRO A 137 16.96 -0.96 -3.35
CA PRO A 137 15.55 -1.23 -3.09
C PRO A 137 15.06 -2.37 -3.98
N LEU A 138 14.42 -3.39 -3.38
CA LEU A 138 13.92 -4.56 -4.11
C LEU A 138 12.40 -4.54 -4.25
N VAL A 139 11.71 -4.03 -3.22
CA VAL A 139 10.24 -3.99 -3.15
C VAL A 139 9.83 -2.74 -2.41
N TRP A 140 8.80 -2.08 -2.93
CA TRP A 140 8.15 -0.95 -2.26
C TRP A 140 6.66 -1.19 -2.13
N HIS A 141 6.10 -0.81 -0.99
CA HIS A 141 4.66 -0.73 -0.76
C HIS A 141 4.25 0.69 -0.36
N ALA A 142 3.04 1.07 -0.74
CA ALA A 142 2.37 2.26 -0.23
C ALA A 142 1.07 1.85 0.44
N HIS A 143 0.93 2.24 1.70
CA HIS A 143 -0.22 1.95 2.54
C HIS A 143 -1.00 3.22 2.84
N LEU A 144 -2.29 3.19 2.57
CA LEU A 144 -3.23 4.18 3.07
C LEU A 144 -3.67 3.78 4.47
N ARG A 145 -3.48 4.67 5.43
CA ARG A 145 -3.93 4.52 6.82
C ARG A 145 -5.10 5.45 7.10
N SER A 146 -6.17 4.89 7.64
CA SER A 146 -7.37 5.62 8.04
C SER A 146 -7.95 4.99 9.30
N GLY A 147 -7.90 5.75 10.39
CA GLY A 147 -8.29 5.29 11.72
C GLY A 147 -7.55 4.01 12.14
N ARG A 148 -8.31 2.92 12.29
CA ARG A 148 -7.81 1.58 12.68
C ARG A 148 -7.55 0.65 11.49
N THR A 149 -7.75 1.14 10.27
CA THR A 149 -7.67 0.34 9.05
C THR A 149 -6.49 0.81 8.21
N VAL A 150 -5.76 -0.17 7.67
CA VAL A 150 -4.68 0.07 6.72
C VAL A 150 -5.02 -0.70 5.45
N ARG A 151 -4.85 -0.06 4.29
CA ARG A 151 -5.01 -0.69 2.99
C ARG A 151 -3.73 -0.52 2.17
N LEU A 152 -3.24 -1.62 1.64
CA LEU A 152 -2.23 -1.63 0.60
C LEU A 152 -2.80 -0.96 -0.67
N ALA A 153 -2.33 0.23 -0.98
CA ALA A 153 -2.73 0.99 -2.17
C ALA A 153 -1.86 0.63 -3.38
N TYR A 154 -0.55 0.46 -3.16
CA TYR A 154 0.41 0.11 -4.20
C TYR A 154 1.39 -0.94 -3.69
N SER A 155 1.77 -1.88 -4.56
CA SER A 155 2.86 -2.83 -4.33
C SER A 155 3.65 -3.03 -5.62
N ALA A 156 4.96 -2.80 -5.54
CA ALA A 156 5.86 -2.91 -6.67
C ALA A 156 7.06 -3.80 -6.34
N SER A 157 7.39 -4.69 -7.28
CA SER A 157 8.57 -5.54 -7.25
C SER A 157 9.11 -5.74 -8.67
N CYS A 158 10.25 -5.13 -8.97
CA CYS A 158 10.88 -5.13 -10.28
C CYS A 158 11.80 -6.35 -10.44
N PHE A 159 11.32 -7.39 -11.13
CA PHE A 159 12.12 -8.59 -11.40
C PHE A 159 11.87 -9.21 -12.79
N ARG A 160 11.01 -8.63 -13.63
CA ARG A 160 10.79 -9.17 -14.98
C ARG A 160 12.02 -8.92 -15.84
N GLY A 161 12.35 -9.90 -16.68
CA GLY A 161 13.59 -9.87 -17.48
C GLY A 161 14.86 -10.22 -16.71
N MET A 162 14.78 -10.47 -15.39
CA MET A 162 15.95 -10.79 -14.56
C MET A 162 16.20 -12.30 -14.45
N GLU A 163 17.43 -12.66 -14.10
CA GLU A 163 17.85 -14.05 -13.87
C GLU A 163 17.03 -14.73 -12.76
N SER A 164 16.93 -16.07 -12.83
CA SER A 164 16.06 -16.87 -11.94
C SER A 164 16.37 -16.68 -10.45
N GLY A 165 17.65 -16.52 -10.10
CA GLY A 165 18.10 -16.25 -8.74
C GLY A 165 17.58 -14.92 -8.20
N TYR A 166 17.68 -13.84 -9.00
CA TYR A 166 17.20 -12.51 -8.64
C TYR A 166 15.68 -12.49 -8.52
N ARG A 167 14.96 -13.10 -9.47
CA ARG A 167 13.49 -13.26 -9.40
C ARG A 167 13.04 -13.96 -8.12
N SER A 168 13.76 -15.01 -7.74
CA SER A 168 13.47 -15.76 -6.52
C SER A 168 13.73 -14.93 -5.27
N LEU A 169 14.80 -14.11 -5.25
CA LEU A 169 15.10 -13.19 -4.17
C LEU A 169 14.00 -12.13 -4.02
N VAL A 170 13.68 -11.39 -5.07
CA VAL A 170 12.65 -10.33 -5.03
C VAL A 170 11.29 -10.90 -4.65
N GLY A 171 10.94 -12.08 -5.16
CA GLY A 171 9.72 -12.77 -4.75
C GLY A 171 9.67 -13.10 -3.25
N ARG A 172 10.80 -13.48 -2.65
CA ARG A 172 10.87 -13.69 -1.19
C ARG A 172 10.84 -12.37 -0.42
N ALA A 173 11.57 -11.36 -0.89
CA ALA A 173 11.56 -10.02 -0.31
C ALA A 173 10.14 -9.42 -0.27
N ASN A 174 9.33 -9.62 -1.30
CA ASN A 174 7.96 -9.11 -1.34
C ASN A 174 7.06 -9.76 -0.27
N ARG A 175 7.18 -11.08 -0.08
CA ARG A 175 6.42 -11.80 0.96
C ARG A 175 6.88 -11.40 2.36
N TRP A 176 8.19 -11.25 2.50
CA TRP A 176 8.81 -10.80 3.74
C TRP A 176 8.39 -9.36 4.09
N LEU A 177 8.36 -8.45 3.11
CA LEU A 177 7.90 -7.08 3.30
C LEU A 177 6.43 -7.04 3.73
N HIS A 178 5.53 -7.78 3.07
CA HIS A 178 4.13 -7.87 3.51
C HIS A 178 4.00 -8.35 4.96
N TRP A 179 4.80 -9.33 5.37
CA TRP A 179 4.80 -9.80 6.75
C TRP A 179 5.26 -8.70 7.71
N HIS A 180 6.37 -8.03 7.41
CA HIS A 180 6.88 -6.94 8.24
C HIS A 180 5.90 -5.76 8.31
N ASP A 181 5.22 -5.42 7.21
CA ASP A 181 4.21 -4.37 7.20
C ASP A 181 2.98 -4.72 8.07
N MET A 182 2.67 -6.01 8.26
CA MET A 182 1.60 -6.43 9.19
C MET A 182 2.00 -6.28 10.67
N LEU A 183 3.28 -6.10 10.98
CA LEU A 183 3.80 -5.97 12.34
C LEU A 183 3.95 -4.51 12.82
N HIS A 184 3.83 -3.53 11.92
CA HIS A 184 4.17 -2.12 12.15
C HIS A 184 3.03 -1.16 11.79
#